data_AF-A0A7X9PZ02-F1
#
_entry.id   AF-A0A7X9PZ02-F1
#
_cell.length_a   1.000
_cell.length_b   1.000
_cell.length_c   1.000
_cell.angle_alpha   90.00
_cell.angle_beta   90.00
_cell.angle_gamma   90.00
#
_symmetry.space_group_name_H-M   'P 1'
#
loop_
_entity.id
_entity.type
_entity.pdbx_description
1 polymer ?
#
loop_
_entity_poly.entity_id
_entity_poly.type
_entity_poly.pdbx_seq_one_letter_code
_entity_poly.pdbx_strand_id
1 'polypeptide(L)'
;YYEENLRREVTCYCLEEIIAEKLRTLLQTHEKLITRGWNRPRSRDYYDLWQILTKLGYAFKPEKVVEILYLKNEHRNVSFSSPDDFFSQELVSEAYLNWDNSLSAFVMGLPGFDQVLEELKPLVKTLLGEPYPG
;
A
#
# COMPACT_ATOMS: atom_id res chain seq x y z
N TYR A 1 -17.84 32.03 -19.10
CA TYR A 1 -16.88 30.95 -19.41
C TYR A 1 -17.71 29.66 -19.35
N TYR A 2 -18.00 29.05 -20.49
CA TYR A 2 -18.80 27.82 -20.52
C TYR A 2 -17.88 26.66 -20.14
N GLU A 3 -18.09 26.07 -18.98
CA GLU A 3 -17.48 24.78 -18.64
C GLU A 3 -18.17 23.70 -19.47
N GLU A 4 -17.61 23.38 -20.63
CA GLU A 4 -17.97 22.15 -21.32
C GLU A 4 -17.63 20.97 -20.42
N ASN A 5 -18.66 20.30 -19.91
CA ASN A 5 -18.54 19.06 -19.15
C ASN A 5 -18.08 17.93 -20.08
N LEU A 6 -16.78 17.92 -20.37
CA LEU A 6 -16.12 16.85 -21.13
C LEU A 6 -16.05 15.59 -20.27
N ARG A 7 -17.06 14.73 -20.38
CA ARG A 7 -16.95 13.33 -19.94
C ARG A 7 -15.93 12.63 -20.83
N ARG A 8 -14.79 12.26 -20.24
CA ARG A 8 -13.75 11.47 -20.89
C ARG A 8 -13.50 10.20 -20.08
N GLU A 9 -13.38 9.10 -20.79
CA GLU A 9 -12.95 7.83 -20.22
C GLU A 9 -11.42 7.76 -20.33
N VAL A 10 -10.77 7.37 -19.24
CA VAL A 10 -9.32 7.18 -19.17
C VAL A 10 -9.07 5.74 -18.78
N THR A 11 -8.25 5.03 -19.55
CA THR A 11 -7.82 3.69 -19.21
C THR A 11 -6.87 3.76 -18.02
N CYS A 12 -7.22 3.05 -16.94
CA CYS A 12 -6.44 2.96 -15.72
C CYS A 12 -6.13 1.49 -15.42
N TYR A 13 -5.09 1.26 -14.63
CA TYR A 13 -4.84 -0.06 -14.04
C TYR A 13 -6.02 -0.48 -13.16
N CYS A 14 -6.26 -1.79 -13.08
CA CYS A 14 -7.23 -2.32 -12.13
C CYS A 14 -6.74 -2.15 -10.69
N LEU A 15 -7.67 -2.16 -9.73
CA LEU A 15 -7.35 -2.04 -8.31
C LEU A 15 -6.42 -3.18 -7.86
N GLU A 16 -6.62 -4.39 -8.38
CA GLU A 16 -5.79 -5.54 -8.05
C GLU A 16 -4.31 -5.30 -8.35
N GLU A 17 -4.00 -4.73 -9.51
CA GLU A 17 -2.64 -4.42 -9.90
C GLU A 17 -2.06 -3.25 -9.09
N ILE A 18 -2.88 -2.23 -8.79
CA ILE A 18 -2.46 -1.10 -7.96
C ILE A 18 -2.08 -1.57 -6.54
N ILE A 19 -2.92 -2.39 -5.91
CA ILE A 19 -2.67 -2.92 -4.57
C ILE A 19 -1.41 -3.80 -4.57
N ALA A 20 -1.30 -4.73 -5.53
CA ALA A 20 -0.16 -5.62 -5.65
C ALA A 20 1.16 -4.85 -5.84
N GLU A 21 1.19 -3.82 -6.69
CA GLU A 21 2.40 -3.00 -6.88
C GLU A 21 2.78 -2.23 -5.62
N LYS A 22 1.80 -1.69 -4.88
CA LYS A 22 2.06 -0.99 -3.61
C LYS A 22 2.72 -1.93 -2.59
N LEU A 23 2.12 -3.10 -2.36
CA LEU A 23 2.66 -4.13 -1.47
C LEU A 23 4.06 -4.58 -1.89
N ARG A 24 4.25 -4.97 -3.15
CA ARG A 24 5.55 -5.38 -3.69
C ARG A 24 6.62 -4.30 -3.49
N THR A 25 6.25 -3.03 -3.61
CA THR A 25 7.25 -1.98 -3.46
C THR A 25 7.61 -1.69 -2.00
N LEU A 26 6.76 -2.02 -1.03
CA LEU A 26 7.15 -2.03 0.39
C LEU A 26 8.29 -3.05 0.59
N LEU A 27 8.14 -4.28 0.10
CA LEU A 27 9.19 -5.31 0.18
C LEU A 27 10.50 -4.86 -0.48
N GLN A 28 10.42 -4.31 -1.69
CA GLN A 28 11.60 -3.79 -2.37
C GLN A 28 12.24 -2.60 -1.62
N THR A 29 11.45 -1.83 -0.89
CA THR A 29 11.97 -0.73 -0.08
C THR A 29 12.68 -1.26 1.15
N HIS A 30 12.11 -2.27 1.81
CA HIS A 30 12.71 -2.93 2.96
C HIS A 30 14.11 -3.46 2.62
N GLU A 31 14.25 -4.21 1.52
CA GLU A 31 15.53 -4.71 1.02
C GLU A 31 16.55 -3.57 0.79
N LYS A 32 16.12 -2.44 0.22
CA LYS A 32 16.99 -1.28 0.00
C LYS A 32 17.39 -0.59 1.30
N LEU A 33 16.49 -0.50 2.28
CA LEU A 33 16.79 0.05 3.59
C LEU A 33 17.83 -0.80 4.32
N ILE A 34 17.69 -2.14 4.30
CA ILE A 34 18.68 -3.05 4.89
C ILE A 34 20.04 -2.93 4.18
N THR A 35 20.05 -2.93 2.84
CA THR A 35 21.31 -3.01 2.08
C THR A 35 22.04 -1.67 1.94
N ARG A 36 21.32 -0.53 1.94
CA ARG A 36 21.88 0.80 1.66
C ARG A 36 21.69 1.81 2.79
N GLY A 37 20.89 1.48 3.80
CA GLY A 37 20.52 2.39 4.90
C GLY A 37 19.56 3.52 4.50
N TRP A 38 19.19 3.64 3.22
CA TRP A 38 18.29 4.69 2.75
C TRP A 38 17.52 4.28 1.49
N ASN A 39 16.26 4.72 1.42
CA ASN A 39 15.45 4.69 0.20
C ASN A 39 14.41 5.82 0.25
N ARG A 40 13.73 6.07 -0.87
CA ARG A 40 12.62 7.02 -0.92
C ARG A 40 11.47 6.59 0.02
N PRO A 41 10.90 7.53 0.80
CA PRO A 41 9.83 7.25 1.73
C PRO A 41 8.57 6.64 1.14
N ARG A 42 7.96 5.68 1.88
CA ARG A 42 6.76 4.94 1.44
C ARG A 42 5.50 5.18 2.27
N SER A 43 5.50 6.25 3.07
CA SER A 43 4.33 6.74 3.80
C SER A 43 3.05 6.79 2.94
N ARG A 44 3.13 7.28 1.71
CA ARG A 44 1.97 7.34 0.80
C ARG A 44 1.41 5.98 0.42
N ASP A 45 2.23 4.93 0.35
CA ASP A 45 1.71 3.61 0.02
C ASP A 45 0.90 3.01 1.16
N TYR A 46 1.29 3.25 2.41
CA TYR A 46 0.45 2.87 3.56
C TYR A 46 -0.89 3.59 3.54
N TYR A 47 -0.90 4.90 3.28
CA TYR A 47 -2.14 5.66 3.17
C TYR A 47 -3.02 5.15 2.02
N ASP A 48 -2.46 4.95 0.84
CA ASP A 48 -3.20 4.52 -0.34
C ASP A 48 -3.75 3.09 -0.16
N LEU A 49 -2.95 2.16 0.39
CA LEU A 49 -3.41 0.82 0.72
C LEU A 49 -4.56 0.85 1.73
N TRP A 50 -4.43 1.62 2.81
CA TRP A 50 -5.49 1.78 3.80
C TRP A 50 -6.76 2.34 3.18
N GLN A 51 -6.66 3.39 2.36
CA GLN A 51 -7.83 3.97 1.69
C GLN A 51 -8.50 2.99 0.73
N ILE A 52 -7.73 2.27 -0.10
CA ILE A 52 -8.29 1.33 -1.06
C ILE A 52 -8.94 0.14 -0.33
N LEU A 53 -8.26 -0.44 0.67
CA LEU A 53 -8.77 -1.62 1.37
C LEU A 53 -9.99 -1.29 2.25
N THR A 54 -10.03 -0.11 2.88
CA THR A 54 -11.18 0.30 3.69
C THR A 54 -12.39 0.74 2.85
N LYS A 55 -12.18 1.51 1.78
CA LYS A 55 -13.29 2.10 1.00
C LYS A 55 -13.71 1.32 -0.22
N LEU A 56 -12.80 0.54 -0.80
CA LEU A 56 -12.98 -0.16 -2.07
C LEU A 56 -12.75 -1.68 -1.92
N GLY A 57 -12.75 -2.21 -0.69
CA GLY A 57 -12.58 -3.64 -0.42
C GLY A 57 -13.55 -4.56 -1.18
N TYR A 58 -14.71 -4.04 -1.59
CA TYR A 58 -15.71 -4.77 -2.37
C TYR A 58 -15.49 -4.72 -3.89
N ALA A 59 -14.56 -3.89 -4.38
CA ALA A 59 -14.40 -3.55 -5.79
C ALA A 59 -13.27 -4.32 -6.49
N PHE A 60 -12.61 -5.25 -5.80
CA PHE A 60 -11.54 -6.07 -6.34
C PHE A 60 -11.60 -7.50 -5.78
N LYS A 61 -10.88 -8.40 -6.42
CA LYS A 61 -10.78 -9.81 -5.99
C LYS A 61 -9.48 -10.05 -5.21
N PRO A 62 -9.53 -10.37 -3.89
CA PRO A 62 -8.34 -10.65 -3.08
C PRO A 62 -7.40 -11.69 -3.70
N GLU A 63 -7.96 -12.79 -4.22
CA GLU A 63 -7.21 -13.86 -4.86
C GLU A 63 -6.39 -13.36 -6.07
N LYS A 64 -6.92 -12.37 -6.81
CA LYS A 64 -6.23 -11.80 -7.97
C LYS A 64 -5.15 -10.82 -7.56
N VAL A 65 -5.33 -10.07 -6.46
CA VAL A 65 -4.26 -9.27 -5.86
C VAL A 65 -3.08 -10.16 -5.49
N VAL A 66 -3.35 -11.28 -4.81
CA VAL A 66 -2.33 -12.24 -4.36
C VAL A 66 -1.59 -12.85 -5.56
N GLU A 67 -2.31 -13.29 -6.59
CA GLU A 67 -1.72 -13.81 -7.83
C GLU A 67 -0.76 -12.80 -8.47
N ILE A 68 -1.20 -11.55 -8.66
CA ILE A 68 -0.37 -10.49 -9.27
C ILE A 68 0.83 -10.17 -8.38
N LEU A 69 0.63 -10.08 -7.05
CA LEU A 69 1.69 -9.79 -6.10
C LEU A 69 2.82 -10.82 -6.21
N TYR A 70 2.51 -12.12 -6.25
CA TYR A 70 3.52 -13.17 -6.43
C TYR A 70 4.29 -13.03 -7.75
N LEU A 71 3.59 -12.82 -8.86
CA LEU A 71 4.23 -12.63 -10.18
C LEU A 71 5.16 -11.42 -10.20
N LYS A 72 4.73 -10.30 -9.60
CA LYS A 72 5.54 -9.07 -9.57
C LYS A 72 6.71 -9.18 -8.58
N ASN A 73 6.53 -9.91 -7.49
CA ASN A 73 7.58 -10.23 -6.51
C ASN A 73 8.70 -11.05 -7.17
N GLU A 74 8.35 -12.13 -7.88
CA GLU A 74 9.29 -12.95 -8.64
C GLU A 74 10.09 -12.10 -9.66
N HIS A 75 9.39 -11.29 -10.45
CA HIS A 75 10.04 -10.41 -11.43
C HIS A 75 10.98 -9.37 -10.81
N ARG A 76 10.74 -8.96 -9.56
CA ARG A 76 11.58 -7.99 -8.83
C ARG A 76 12.56 -8.64 -7.88
N ASN A 77 12.61 -9.97 -7.83
CA ASN A 77 13.45 -10.76 -6.93
C ASN A 77 13.29 -10.32 -5.47
N VAL A 78 12.03 -10.17 -5.03
CA VAL A 78 11.64 -9.91 -3.64
C VAL A 78 10.65 -10.98 -3.20
N SER A 79 10.57 -11.24 -1.90
CA SER A 79 9.66 -12.23 -1.32
C SER A 79 9.20 -11.78 0.05
N PHE A 80 8.09 -12.35 0.53
CA PHE A 80 7.62 -12.24 1.90
C PHE A 80 7.23 -13.63 2.40
N SER A 81 7.37 -13.84 3.70
CA SER A 81 6.98 -15.07 4.41
C SER A 81 5.77 -14.85 5.30
N SER A 82 5.53 -13.61 5.74
CA SER A 82 4.41 -13.22 6.60
C SER A 82 3.85 -11.86 6.17
N PRO A 83 2.56 -11.58 6.39
CA PRO A 83 2.00 -10.23 6.26
C PRO A 83 2.76 -9.18 7.10
N ASP A 84 3.40 -9.58 8.20
CA ASP A 84 4.17 -8.67 9.04
C ASP A 84 5.43 -8.13 8.33
N ASP A 85 5.91 -8.79 7.25
CA ASP A 85 7.04 -8.32 6.45
C ASP A 85 6.75 -7.00 5.71
N PHE A 86 5.47 -6.69 5.45
CA PHE A 86 5.04 -5.39 4.90
C PHE A 86 5.04 -4.28 5.94
N PHE A 87 5.29 -4.61 7.21
CA PHE A 87 5.25 -3.72 8.36
C PHE A 87 6.51 -3.85 9.23
N SER A 88 7.66 -4.15 8.62
CA SER A 88 8.93 -4.21 9.32
C SER A 88 9.23 -2.91 10.07
N GLN A 89 10.05 -2.98 11.12
CA GLN A 89 10.38 -1.81 11.93
C GLN A 89 11.00 -0.70 11.08
N GLU A 90 11.83 -1.05 10.11
CA GLU A 90 12.50 -0.15 9.17
C GLU A 90 11.46 0.59 8.31
N LEU A 91 10.53 -0.14 7.71
CA LEU A 91 9.48 0.45 6.86
C LEU A 91 8.55 1.36 7.66
N VAL A 92 8.11 0.90 8.83
CA VAL A 92 7.19 1.64 9.71
C VAL A 92 7.85 2.90 10.23
N SER A 93 9.10 2.82 10.71
CA SER A 93 9.83 3.97 11.24
C SER A 93 10.10 5.02 10.15
N GLU A 94 10.50 4.58 8.96
CA GLU A 94 10.74 5.45 7.81
C GLU A 94 9.45 6.17 7.38
N ALA A 95 8.34 5.43 7.25
CA ALA A 95 7.05 5.99 6.88
C ALA A 95 6.50 6.95 7.94
N TYR A 96 6.66 6.64 9.23
CA TYR A 96 6.25 7.50 10.34
C TYR A 96 6.96 8.87 10.28
N LEU A 97 8.28 8.88 10.12
CA LEU A 97 9.08 10.10 10.05
C LEU A 97 8.70 11.00 8.86
N ASN A 98 8.14 10.41 7.81
CA ASN A 98 7.79 11.11 6.58
C ASN A 98 6.28 11.30 6.39
N TRP A 99 5.45 10.89 7.35
CA TRP A 99 3.99 10.84 7.21
C TRP A 99 3.42 12.21 6.84
N ASP A 100 3.48 13.17 7.76
CA ASP A 100 2.95 14.52 7.58
C ASP A 100 3.57 15.25 6.39
N ASN A 101 4.90 15.23 6.28
CA ASN A 101 5.62 15.90 5.20
C ASN A 101 5.22 15.40 3.81
N SER A 102 4.85 14.12 3.71
CA SER A 102 4.50 13.51 2.42
C SER A 102 3.02 13.67 2.04
N LEU A 103 2.11 13.81 3.00
CA LEU A 103 0.67 13.70 2.81
C LEU A 103 -0.14 14.94 3.20
N SER A 104 0.31 15.75 4.17
CA SER A 104 -0.48 16.87 4.71
C SER A 104 -0.90 17.90 3.64
N ALA A 105 -0.06 18.12 2.63
CA ALA A 105 -0.38 19.02 1.52
C ALA A 105 -1.43 18.47 0.53
N PHE A 106 -1.73 17.16 0.59
CA PHE A 106 -2.61 16.46 -0.36
C PHE A 106 -3.87 15.90 0.30
N VAL A 107 -3.86 15.71 1.62
CA VAL A 107 -4.94 15.07 2.38
C VAL A 107 -5.43 16.01 3.46
N MET A 108 -6.63 16.55 3.25
CA MET A 108 -7.32 17.32 4.29
C MET A 108 -7.81 16.39 5.39
N GLY A 109 -7.49 16.70 6.65
CA GLY A 109 -7.82 15.83 7.78
C GLY A 109 -7.05 14.51 7.75
N LEU A 110 -5.75 14.55 7.43
CA LEU A 110 -4.86 13.40 7.43
C LEU A 110 -4.96 12.65 8.79
N PRO A 111 -5.36 11.37 8.81
CA PRO A 111 -5.37 10.58 10.04
C PRO A 111 -3.95 10.38 10.58
N GLY A 112 -3.87 10.09 11.89
CA GLY A 112 -2.60 9.73 12.52
C GLY A 112 -2.04 8.43 11.91
N PHE A 113 -0.71 8.35 11.79
CA PHE A 113 -0.07 7.17 11.21
C PHE A 113 -0.38 5.89 12.00
N ASP A 114 -0.38 5.96 13.33
CA ASP A 114 -0.65 4.81 14.19
C ASP A 114 -2.06 4.26 13.94
N GLN A 115 -3.06 5.14 13.82
CA GLN A 115 -4.43 4.75 13.46
C GLN A 115 -4.45 3.99 12.12
N VAL A 116 -3.81 4.56 11.09
CA VAL A 116 -3.75 3.91 9.77
C VAL A 116 -3.07 2.54 9.85
N LEU A 117 -1.98 2.43 10.62
CA LEU A 117 -1.23 1.20 10.76
C LEU A 117 -2.03 0.11 11.51
N GLU A 118 -2.72 0.49 12.59
CA GLU A 118 -3.58 -0.40 13.38
C GLU A 118 -4.73 -0.97 12.54
N GLU A 119 -5.36 -0.14 11.70
CA GLU A 119 -6.45 -0.59 10.83
C GLU A 119 -5.94 -1.36 9.59
N LEU A 120 -4.80 -0.96 9.02
CA LEU A 120 -4.28 -1.55 7.78
C LEU A 120 -3.69 -2.95 7.97
N LYS A 121 -2.98 -3.19 9.08
CA LYS A 121 -2.36 -4.50 9.36
C LYS A 121 -3.34 -5.68 9.23
N PRO A 122 -4.49 -5.68 9.90
CA PRO A 122 -5.41 -6.80 9.81
C PRO A 122 -6.13 -6.89 8.45
N LEU A 123 -6.29 -5.78 7.73
CA LEU A 123 -6.78 -5.79 6.34
C LEU A 123 -5.80 -6.49 5.40
N VAL A 124 -4.49 -6.23 5.53
CA VAL A 124 -3.46 -6.92 4.74
C VAL A 124 -3.38 -8.40 5.11
N LYS A 125 -3.53 -8.76 6.39
CA LYS A 125 -3.62 -10.17 6.82
C LYS A 125 -4.79 -10.89 6.15
N THR A 126 -5.97 -10.28 6.20
CA THR A 126 -7.18 -10.82 5.55
C THR A 126 -7.01 -10.94 4.03
N LEU A 127 -6.43 -9.93 3.39
CA LEU A 127 -6.14 -9.91 1.96
C LEU A 127 -5.22 -11.07 1.53
N LEU A 128 -4.24 -11.41 2.36
CA LEU A 128 -3.26 -12.47 2.11
C LEU A 128 -3.75 -13.86 2.56
N GLY A 129 -5.00 -13.97 3.02
CA GLY A 129 -5.62 -15.24 3.37
C GLY A 129 -5.45 -15.67 4.83
N GLU A 130 -4.89 -14.82 5.69
CA GLU A 130 -4.88 -15.07 7.13
C GLU A 130 -6.22 -14.66 7.76
N PRO A 131 -6.83 -15.51 8.61
CA PRO A 131 -8.05 -15.14 9.32
C PRO A 131 -7.80 -13.98 10.30
N TYR A 132 -8.78 -13.08 10.43
CA TYR A 132 -8.72 -11.96 11.37
C TYR A 132 -8.55 -12.48 12.81
N PRO A 133 -7.63 -11.93 13.64
CA PRO A 133 -7.65 -12.20 15.07
C PRO A 133 -8.92 -11.57 15.65
N GLY A 134 -9.91 -12.41 15.98
CA GLY A 134 -11.19 -12.00 16.54
C GLY A 134 -11.08 -11.30 17.89
#